data_AF-A0A4P6EVC3-F1
#
_entry.id   AF-A0A4P6EVC3-F1
#
_cell.length_a   1.000
_cell.length_b   1.000
_cell.length_c   1.000
_cell.angle_alpha   90.00
_cell.angle_beta   90.00
_cell.angle_gamma   90.00
#
_symmetry.space_group_name_H-M   'P 1'
#
loop_
_entity.id
_entity.type
_entity.pdbx_description
1 polymer ?
#
loop_
_entity_poly.entity_id
_entity_poly.type
_entity_poly.pdbx_seq_one_letter_code
_entity_poly.pdbx_strand_id
1 'polypeptide(L)'
;MTTPGINPSGPAPQPAPAQESTPEPTPEPGTVGRPAPAQGTDRFAVAALVLGLAGASVLAIIFGFVGLSRVKKSGRKGRGMTIAGIVLGFVWLVIALALVGLAVARHQDNLDRIAAEPDTVGQCFDIADGASLEKAAIVPCDGPHRWEVFAITTFPAGDFPGTATLSAQADTFCASAISAYVTDGTDLQTVGITFSTPNETAWALGSRNALCLAGNYDGTPATGSYTD
;
A
#
# COMPACT_ATOMS: atom_id res chain seq x y z
N MET A 1 78.93 105.52 -0.93
CA MET A 1 79.87 104.51 -1.46
C MET A 1 80.93 104.29 -0.40
N THR A 2 80.92 103.12 0.26
CA THR A 2 82.04 102.41 0.95
C THR A 2 81.45 101.43 1.99
N THR A 3 81.87 100.17 1.92
CA THR A 3 81.74 99.07 2.90
C THR A 3 82.39 99.42 4.25
N PRO A 4 81.93 98.87 5.39
CA PRO A 4 82.46 97.62 6.00
C PRO A 4 81.35 96.81 6.73
N GLY A 5 81.45 95.56 7.18
CA GLY A 5 82.54 94.63 7.51
C GLY A 5 82.20 93.93 8.85
N ILE A 6 82.56 92.63 8.98
CA ILE A 6 82.83 91.86 10.24
C ILE A 6 81.59 91.29 10.98
N ASN A 7 81.50 90.06 11.53
CA ASN A 7 82.19 88.75 11.56
C ASN A 7 81.34 87.87 12.56
N PRO A 8 81.77 86.74 13.15
CA PRO A 8 81.19 85.41 12.90
C PRO A 8 80.57 84.69 14.13
N SER A 9 80.12 83.46 13.88
CA SER A 9 80.11 82.30 14.81
C SER A 9 78.96 82.17 15.81
N GLY A 10 78.10 81.17 15.56
CA GLY A 10 77.36 80.41 16.57
C GLY A 10 77.60 78.90 16.37
N PRO A 11 77.67 78.07 17.43
CA PRO A 11 78.22 76.72 17.38
C PRO A 11 77.27 75.69 16.79
N ALA A 12 77.84 74.67 16.14
CA ALA A 12 77.14 73.52 15.58
C ALA A 12 76.58 72.59 16.68
N PRO A 13 75.31 72.17 16.60
CA PRO A 13 74.80 71.04 17.37
C PRO A 13 75.19 69.70 16.72
N GLN A 14 75.62 68.76 17.54
CA GLN A 14 76.16 67.44 17.19
C GLN A 14 75.17 66.54 16.42
N PRO A 15 75.67 65.56 15.62
CA PRO A 15 74.85 64.57 14.95
C PRO A 15 74.22 63.60 15.95
N ALA A 16 72.91 63.39 15.81
CA ALA A 16 72.18 62.35 16.52
C ALA A 16 72.60 60.94 16.03
N PRO A 17 72.58 59.92 16.92
CA PRO A 17 73.00 58.57 16.56
C PRO A 17 72.07 57.96 15.50
N ALA A 18 72.69 57.26 14.55
CA ALA A 18 72.02 56.51 13.49
C ALA A 18 71.07 55.46 14.09
N GLN A 19 69.77 55.62 13.84
CA GLN A 19 68.80 54.56 14.09
C GLN A 19 68.63 53.72 12.82
N GLU A 20 68.84 52.43 13.02
CA GLU A 20 68.70 51.35 12.06
C GLU A 20 67.31 51.34 11.42
N SER A 21 67.30 51.20 10.10
CA SER A 21 66.11 51.10 9.25
C SER A 21 65.36 49.79 9.52
N THR A 22 64.18 49.87 10.14
CA THR A 22 63.18 48.80 10.09
C THR A 22 62.23 49.00 8.90
N PRO A 23 61.94 47.96 8.10
CA PRO A 23 61.10 48.09 6.91
C PRO A 23 59.63 48.41 7.26
N GLU A 24 59.04 49.28 6.45
CA GLU A 24 57.63 49.64 6.44
C GLU A 24 56.73 48.42 6.19
N PRO A 25 55.79 48.07 7.09
CA PRO A 25 54.78 47.06 6.80
C PRO A 25 53.72 47.66 5.86
N THR A 26 53.72 47.18 4.62
CA THR A 26 52.70 47.45 3.60
C THR A 26 51.31 46.99 4.10
N PRO A 27 50.20 47.70 3.78
CA PRO A 27 48.88 47.39 4.33
C PRO A 27 48.34 46.08 3.75
N GLU A 28 48.02 45.10 4.60
CA GLU A 28 47.28 43.92 4.17
C GLU A 28 45.80 44.29 3.90
N PRO A 29 45.20 43.85 2.78
CA PRO A 29 43.78 44.03 2.54
C PRO A 29 42.96 43.22 3.55
N GLY A 30 42.17 43.92 4.35
CA GLY A 30 41.24 43.31 5.31
C GLY A 30 40.35 42.27 4.62
N THR A 31 40.46 41.02 5.07
CA THR A 31 39.63 39.92 4.58
C THR A 31 38.21 40.11 5.11
N VAL A 32 37.30 40.55 4.25
CA VAL A 32 35.87 40.67 4.54
C VAL A 32 35.34 39.30 4.98
N GLY A 33 34.94 39.18 6.24
CA GLY A 33 34.28 37.98 6.77
C GLY A 33 33.02 37.68 5.99
N ARG A 34 33.00 36.55 5.28
CA ARG A 34 31.81 36.04 4.59
C ARG A 34 30.75 35.67 5.66
N PRO A 35 29.47 36.08 5.53
CA PRO A 35 28.43 35.64 6.46
C PRO A 35 28.31 34.11 6.43
N ALA A 36 28.24 33.48 7.61
CA ALA A 36 27.97 32.05 7.72
C ALA A 36 26.59 31.73 7.09
N PRO A 37 26.48 30.70 6.23
CA PRO A 37 25.18 30.33 5.68
C PRO A 37 24.26 29.87 6.81
N ALA A 38 23.11 30.54 6.94
CA ALA A 38 22.10 30.18 7.93
C ALA A 38 21.61 28.74 7.70
N GLN A 39 21.74 27.91 8.72
CA GLN A 39 21.15 26.57 8.75
C GLN A 39 19.63 26.70 8.86
N GLY A 40 18.96 26.77 7.72
CA GLY A 40 17.52 26.58 7.63
C GLY A 40 17.22 25.13 7.31
N THR A 41 16.34 24.50 8.10
CA THR A 41 15.68 23.25 7.72
C THR A 41 15.01 23.49 6.37
N ASP A 42 15.48 22.78 5.34
CA ASP A 42 15.08 23.07 3.97
C ASP A 42 13.60 22.73 3.80
N ARG A 43 12.77 23.77 3.71
CA ARG A 43 11.29 23.70 3.75
C ARG A 43 10.75 22.83 2.61
N PHE A 44 11.56 22.66 1.57
CA PHE A 44 11.32 21.76 0.45
C PHE A 44 11.41 20.27 0.82
N ALA A 45 12.26 19.88 1.78
CA ALA A 45 12.35 18.49 2.23
C ALA A 45 11.10 18.05 3.01
N VAL A 46 10.56 18.95 3.84
CA VAL A 46 9.29 18.71 4.55
C VAL A 46 8.12 18.72 3.58
N ALA A 47 8.09 19.64 2.62
CA ALA A 47 7.06 19.65 1.57
C ALA A 47 7.09 18.38 0.71
N ALA A 48 8.28 17.90 0.32
CA ALA A 48 8.43 16.66 -0.44
C ALA A 48 7.97 15.42 0.35
N LEU A 49 8.18 15.40 1.68
CA LEU A 49 7.68 14.34 2.55
C LEU A 49 6.15 14.34 2.64
N VAL A 50 5.56 15.53 2.81
CA VAL A 50 4.11 15.70 2.94
C VAL A 50 3.39 15.40 1.61
N LEU A 51 3.94 15.84 0.48
CA LEU A 51 3.38 15.53 -0.84
C LEU A 51 3.64 14.08 -1.27
N GLY A 52 4.75 13.49 -0.85
CA GLY A 52 5.05 12.07 -1.10
C GLY A 52 4.07 11.13 -0.40
N LEU A 53 3.60 11.51 0.80
CA LEU A 53 2.58 10.78 1.54
C LEU A 53 1.17 10.88 0.89
N ALA A 54 0.95 11.87 0.01
CA ALA A 54 -0.35 12.15 -0.60
C ALA A 54 -0.56 11.59 -2.03
N GLY A 55 0.36 10.78 -2.58
CA GLY A 55 0.04 9.91 -3.72
C GLY A 55 0.64 10.25 -5.09
N ALA A 56 1.95 10.56 -5.17
CA ALA A 56 2.68 10.67 -6.45
C ALA A 56 3.96 9.83 -6.46
N SER A 57 3.79 8.51 -6.44
CA SER A 57 4.84 7.51 -6.16
C SER A 57 6.01 7.48 -7.16
N VAL A 58 5.83 7.93 -8.41
CA VAL A 58 6.87 7.82 -9.45
C VAL A 58 7.87 8.98 -9.38
N LEU A 59 7.41 10.20 -9.11
CA LEU A 59 8.28 11.37 -9.02
C LEU A 59 9.07 11.40 -7.71
N ALA A 60 8.51 10.86 -6.62
CA ALA A 60 9.18 10.74 -5.34
C ALA A 60 10.46 9.88 -5.42
N ILE A 61 10.41 8.79 -6.20
CA ILE A 61 11.57 7.91 -6.42
C ILE A 61 12.67 8.65 -7.22
N ILE A 62 12.28 9.39 -8.26
CA ILE A 62 13.21 10.14 -9.11
C ILE A 62 13.89 11.26 -8.31
N PHE A 63 13.12 12.05 -7.54
CA PHE A 63 13.68 13.12 -6.71
C PHE A 63 14.49 12.59 -5.51
N GLY A 64 14.13 11.42 -4.97
CA GLY A 64 14.93 10.72 -3.95
C GLY A 64 16.33 10.37 -4.46
N PHE A 65 16.42 9.89 -5.70
CA PHE A 65 17.72 9.58 -6.32
C PHE A 65 18.57 10.81 -6.62
N VAL A 66 17.94 11.93 -7.03
CA VAL A 66 18.65 13.21 -7.25
C VAL A 66 19.13 13.83 -5.93
N GLY A 67 18.38 13.66 -4.84
CA GLY A 67 18.78 14.11 -3.50
C GLY A 67 20.05 13.42 -2.97
N LEU A 68 20.19 12.11 -3.22
CA LEU A 68 21.36 11.34 -2.79
C LEU A 68 22.66 11.78 -3.47
N SER A 69 22.56 12.32 -4.70
CA SER A 69 23.72 12.76 -5.48
C SER A 69 24.39 14.05 -4.98
N ARG A 70 23.70 14.87 -4.18
CA ARG A 70 24.25 16.13 -3.63
C ARG A 70 25.09 15.91 -2.36
N VAL A 71 24.80 14.86 -1.59
CA VAL A 71 25.56 14.49 -0.38
C VAL A 71 26.96 13.97 -0.72
N LYS A 72 27.15 13.41 -1.93
CA LYS A 72 28.42 12.79 -2.35
C LYS A 72 29.56 13.79 -2.59
N LYS A 73 29.29 15.11 -2.71
CA LYS A 73 30.28 16.12 -3.14
C LYS A 73 30.99 16.90 -2.01
N SER A 74 30.62 16.77 -0.74
CA SER A 74 31.08 17.72 0.31
C SER A 74 32.32 17.32 1.12
N GLY A 75 32.87 16.11 0.96
CA GLY A 75 34.27 15.79 1.31
C GLY A 75 34.82 16.23 2.68
N ARG A 76 34.04 16.27 3.78
CA ARG A 76 34.54 16.67 5.12
C ARG A 76 33.98 15.80 6.25
N LYS A 77 34.72 15.76 7.37
CA LYS A 77 34.53 14.99 8.62
C LYS A 77 33.05 14.84 9.04
N GLY A 78 32.35 13.81 8.54
CA GLY A 78 30.91 13.59 8.79
C GLY A 78 30.42 12.17 8.42
N ARG A 79 31.37 11.27 8.13
CA ARG A 79 31.11 9.94 7.56
C ARG A 79 30.22 9.07 8.45
N GLY A 80 30.32 9.20 9.78
CA GLY A 80 29.45 8.49 10.73
C GLY A 80 27.97 8.92 10.67
N MET A 81 27.71 10.21 10.45
CA MET A 81 26.35 10.74 10.35
C MET A 81 25.68 10.33 9.03
N THR A 82 26.45 10.26 7.94
CA THR A 82 25.95 9.74 6.66
C THR A 82 25.64 8.25 6.74
N ILE A 83 26.50 7.47 7.40
CA ILE A 83 26.26 6.04 7.63
C ILE A 83 25.00 5.86 8.49
N ALA A 84 24.82 6.65 9.56
CA ALA A 84 23.62 6.60 10.38
C ALA A 84 22.35 6.92 9.57
N GLY A 85 22.39 7.91 8.68
CA GLY A 85 21.27 8.24 7.79
C GLY A 85 20.93 7.13 6.79
N ILE A 86 21.94 6.47 6.23
CA ILE A 86 21.73 5.33 5.31
C ILE A 86 21.14 4.14 6.08
N VAL A 87 21.70 3.81 7.24
CA VAL A 87 21.21 2.69 8.07
C VAL A 87 19.77 2.94 8.51
N LEU A 88 19.45 4.14 9.00
CA LEU A 88 18.09 4.48 9.42
C LEU A 88 17.11 4.45 8.24
N GLY A 89 17.56 4.85 7.04
CA GLY A 89 16.78 4.74 5.81
C GLY A 89 16.49 3.29 5.41
N PHE A 90 17.49 2.41 5.47
CA PHE A 90 17.29 0.97 5.22
C PHE A 90 16.40 0.32 6.27
N VAL A 91 16.56 0.67 7.55
CA VAL A 91 15.69 0.19 8.63
C VAL A 91 14.23 0.59 8.37
N TRP A 92 13.97 1.85 8.04
CA TRP A 92 12.62 2.31 7.70
C TRP A 92 12.05 1.65 6.44
N LEU A 93 12.89 1.41 5.42
CA LEU A 93 12.47 0.70 4.21
C LEU A 93 12.06 -0.75 4.54
N VAL A 94 12.87 -1.46 5.34
CA VAL A 94 12.56 -2.83 5.77
C VAL A 94 11.28 -2.86 6.61
N ILE A 95 11.10 -1.92 7.55
CA ILE A 95 9.88 -1.81 8.34
C ILE A 95 8.67 -1.52 7.44
N ALA A 96 8.78 -0.60 6.49
CA ALA A 96 7.70 -0.28 5.56
C ALA A 96 7.33 -1.51 4.69
N LEU A 97 8.33 -2.22 4.15
CA LEU A 97 8.10 -3.46 3.38
C LEU A 97 7.49 -4.56 4.25
N ALA A 98 7.90 -4.71 5.51
CA ALA A 98 7.31 -5.66 6.43
C ALA A 98 5.85 -5.32 6.78
N LEU A 99 5.55 -4.03 6.99
CA LEU A 99 4.18 -3.55 7.24
C LEU A 99 3.29 -3.71 6.01
N VAL A 100 3.80 -3.40 4.81
CA VAL A 100 3.09 -3.63 3.55
C VAL A 100 2.90 -5.13 3.32
N GLY A 101 3.92 -5.95 3.54
CA GLY A 101 3.83 -7.41 3.44
C GLY A 101 2.81 -7.99 4.42
N LEU A 102 2.77 -7.50 5.67
CA LEU A 102 1.78 -7.89 6.66
C LEU A 102 0.38 -7.43 6.29
N ALA A 103 0.23 -6.21 5.76
CA ALA A 103 -1.04 -5.69 5.30
C ALA A 103 -1.56 -6.49 4.09
N VAL A 104 -0.69 -6.79 3.12
CA VAL A 104 -0.99 -7.62 1.95
C VAL A 104 -1.33 -9.05 2.37
N ALA A 105 -0.58 -9.66 3.29
CA ALA A 105 -0.88 -11.00 3.82
C ALA A 105 -2.25 -11.05 4.51
N ARG A 106 -2.54 -10.07 5.39
CA ARG A 106 -3.88 -9.94 5.99
C ARG A 106 -4.96 -9.68 4.94
N HIS A 107 -4.63 -9.03 3.83
CA HIS A 107 -5.60 -8.79 2.77
C HIS A 107 -5.85 -10.04 1.94
N GLN A 108 -4.83 -10.88 1.70
CA GLN A 108 -4.97 -12.17 1.02
C GLN A 108 -5.91 -13.11 1.78
N ASP A 109 -5.85 -13.16 3.11
CA ASP A 109 -6.83 -13.90 3.94
C ASP A 109 -8.29 -13.43 3.70
N ASN A 110 -8.48 -12.21 3.20
CA ASN A 110 -9.79 -11.67 2.83
C ASN A 110 -10.13 -11.88 1.35
N LEU A 111 -9.13 -12.09 0.48
CA LEU A 111 -9.34 -12.38 -0.95
C LEU A 111 -9.69 -13.85 -1.17
N ASP A 112 -9.13 -14.77 -0.38
CA ASP A 112 -9.58 -16.17 -0.33
C ASP A 112 -10.97 -16.31 0.30
N ARG A 113 -11.44 -15.24 0.97
CA ARG A 113 -12.81 -15.06 1.47
C ARG A 113 -13.70 -14.21 0.55
N ILE A 114 -13.20 -13.76 -0.61
CA ILE A 114 -14.10 -13.40 -1.69
C ILE A 114 -14.66 -14.73 -2.17
N ALA A 115 -15.77 -15.09 -1.53
CA ALA A 115 -16.70 -16.15 -1.88
C ALA A 115 -16.55 -16.56 -3.35
N ALA A 116 -15.86 -17.68 -3.60
CA ALA A 116 -16.15 -18.42 -4.80
C ALA A 116 -17.64 -18.78 -4.69
N GLU A 117 -18.42 -18.39 -5.69
CA GLU A 117 -19.81 -18.84 -5.77
C GLU A 117 -19.79 -20.38 -5.65
N PRO A 118 -20.65 -20.97 -4.80
CA PRO A 118 -20.72 -22.42 -4.72
C PRO A 118 -21.03 -22.97 -6.11
N ASP A 119 -20.16 -23.79 -6.67
CA ASP A 119 -20.22 -24.20 -8.08
C ASP A 119 -20.04 -25.70 -8.28
N THR A 120 -19.92 -26.43 -7.17
CA THR A 120 -19.67 -27.87 -7.15
C THR A 120 -20.69 -28.57 -6.26
N VAL A 121 -21.23 -29.69 -6.73
CA VAL A 121 -22.11 -30.56 -5.94
C VAL A 121 -21.36 -31.10 -4.71
N GLY A 122 -22.01 -31.10 -3.55
CA GLY A 122 -21.38 -31.44 -2.26
C GLY A 122 -20.73 -30.28 -1.52
N GLN A 123 -20.74 -29.06 -2.08
CA GLN A 123 -20.22 -27.91 -1.36
C GLN A 123 -21.23 -27.40 -0.33
N CYS A 124 -20.77 -27.32 0.92
CA CYS A 124 -21.48 -26.69 2.02
C CYS A 124 -21.06 -25.23 2.16
N PHE A 125 -22.02 -24.36 2.46
CA PHE A 125 -21.76 -22.94 2.56
C PHE A 125 -22.77 -22.22 3.46
N ASP A 126 -22.34 -21.07 3.96
CA ASP A 126 -23.16 -20.13 4.71
C ASP A 126 -23.36 -18.85 3.91
N ILE A 127 -24.56 -18.29 4.00
CA ILE A 127 -24.87 -16.97 3.46
C ILE A 127 -25.25 -16.08 4.64
N ALA A 128 -24.62 -14.92 4.76
CA ALA A 128 -25.05 -13.92 5.73
C ALA A 128 -26.50 -13.48 5.44
N ASP A 129 -27.28 -13.18 6.46
CA ASP A 129 -28.68 -12.78 6.30
C ASP A 129 -28.82 -11.62 5.28
N GLY A 130 -29.67 -11.82 4.27
CA GLY A 130 -29.90 -10.84 3.20
C GLY A 130 -28.77 -10.70 2.17
N ALA A 131 -27.74 -11.55 2.20
CA ALA A 131 -26.68 -11.59 1.19
C ALA A 131 -27.03 -12.50 0.00
N SER A 132 -26.37 -12.26 -1.14
CA SER A 132 -26.45 -13.10 -2.36
C SER A 132 -25.49 -14.28 -2.26
N LEU A 133 -25.69 -15.31 -3.10
CA LEU A 133 -24.77 -16.45 -3.23
C LEU A 133 -23.35 -16.04 -3.64
N GLU A 134 -23.20 -14.93 -4.35
CA GLU A 134 -21.91 -14.29 -4.63
C GLU A 134 -21.10 -13.92 -3.38
N LYS A 135 -21.72 -13.95 -2.19
CA LYS A 135 -21.10 -13.67 -0.89
C LYS A 135 -21.13 -14.88 0.03
N ALA A 136 -21.43 -16.07 -0.50
CA ALA A 136 -21.45 -17.30 0.28
C ALA A 136 -20.05 -17.67 0.78
N ALA A 137 -19.93 -17.98 2.06
CA ALA A 137 -18.72 -18.56 2.62
C ALA A 137 -18.79 -20.08 2.43
N ILE A 138 -17.92 -20.64 1.58
CA ILE A 138 -17.74 -22.09 1.52
C ILE A 138 -17.14 -22.57 2.84
N VAL A 139 -17.79 -23.55 3.48
CA VAL A 139 -17.40 -24.08 4.80
C VAL A 139 -17.36 -25.62 4.78
N PRO A 140 -16.65 -26.26 5.72
CA PRO A 140 -16.70 -27.71 5.88
C PRO A 140 -18.11 -28.22 6.21
N CYS A 141 -18.53 -29.32 5.57
CA CYS A 141 -19.84 -29.93 5.80
C CYS A 141 -19.99 -30.59 7.17
N ASP A 142 -18.89 -31.01 7.80
CA ASP A 142 -18.86 -31.55 9.17
C ASP A 142 -19.01 -30.47 10.25
N GLY A 143 -18.97 -29.19 9.84
CA GLY A 143 -19.30 -28.03 10.66
C GLY A 143 -20.71 -27.52 10.41
N PRO A 144 -21.18 -26.57 11.24
CA PRO A 144 -22.45 -25.90 11.03
C PRO A 144 -22.47 -25.16 9.69
N HIS A 145 -23.51 -25.38 8.89
CA HIS A 145 -23.72 -24.67 7.63
C HIS A 145 -25.21 -24.56 7.28
N ARG A 146 -25.58 -23.57 6.47
CA ARG A 146 -26.96 -23.30 6.07
C ARG A 146 -27.40 -24.09 4.85
N TRP A 147 -26.50 -24.24 3.88
CA TRP A 147 -26.84 -24.74 2.56
C TRP A 147 -25.78 -25.71 2.04
N GLU A 148 -26.22 -26.72 1.31
CA GLU A 148 -25.39 -27.64 0.55
C GLU A 148 -25.87 -27.69 -0.90
N VAL A 149 -24.95 -27.62 -1.86
CA VAL A 149 -25.29 -27.78 -3.28
C VAL A 149 -25.53 -29.25 -3.58
N PHE A 150 -26.79 -29.64 -3.83
CA PHE A 150 -27.12 -31.03 -4.11
C PHE A 150 -27.19 -31.37 -5.60
N ALA A 151 -27.43 -30.38 -6.45
CA ALA A 151 -27.44 -30.56 -7.90
C ALA A 151 -27.14 -29.24 -8.61
N ILE A 152 -26.61 -29.35 -9.83
CA ILE A 152 -26.37 -28.21 -10.72
C ILE A 152 -26.92 -28.58 -12.09
N THR A 153 -27.66 -27.67 -12.70
CA THR A 153 -28.09 -27.79 -14.10
C THR A 153 -27.61 -26.59 -14.90
N THR A 154 -27.28 -26.82 -16.17
CA THR A 154 -26.80 -25.78 -17.07
C THR A 154 -27.85 -25.53 -18.16
N PHE A 155 -28.32 -24.28 -18.24
CA PHE A 155 -29.23 -23.84 -19.29
C PHE A 155 -28.51 -23.77 -20.65
N PRO A 156 -29.21 -24.07 -21.76
CA PRO A 156 -28.64 -23.95 -23.09
C PRO A 156 -28.20 -22.51 -23.39
N ALA A 157 -27.19 -22.36 -24.25
CA ALA A 157 -26.77 -21.06 -24.74
C ALA A 157 -27.88 -20.39 -25.59
N GLY A 158 -27.96 -19.07 -25.54
CA GLY A 158 -28.95 -18.28 -26.27
C GLY A 158 -29.27 -16.96 -25.58
N ASP A 159 -30.35 -16.34 -26.03
CA ASP A 159 -30.92 -15.15 -25.41
C ASP A 159 -31.43 -15.44 -24.00
N PHE A 160 -31.44 -14.44 -23.13
CA PHE A 160 -31.93 -14.59 -21.76
C PHE A 160 -33.45 -14.89 -21.78
N PRO A 161 -33.90 -16.07 -21.33
CA PRO A 161 -35.31 -16.47 -21.46
C PRO A 161 -36.24 -15.83 -20.41
N GLY A 162 -35.68 -14.98 -19.55
CA GLY A 162 -36.36 -14.35 -18.43
C GLY A 162 -36.26 -15.16 -17.13
N THR A 163 -36.21 -14.45 -16.02
CA THR A 163 -36.05 -15.03 -14.68
C THR A 163 -37.15 -16.05 -14.36
N ALA A 164 -38.41 -15.73 -14.63
CA ALA A 164 -39.54 -16.64 -14.36
C ALA A 164 -39.42 -17.99 -15.08
N THR A 165 -38.97 -17.98 -16.33
CA THR A 165 -38.75 -19.20 -17.12
C THR A 165 -37.63 -20.05 -16.51
N LEU A 166 -36.49 -19.41 -16.19
CA LEU A 166 -35.36 -20.11 -15.56
C LEU A 166 -35.75 -20.69 -14.20
N SER A 167 -36.48 -19.92 -13.38
CA SER A 167 -36.93 -20.36 -12.07
C SER A 167 -37.87 -21.55 -12.15
N ALA A 168 -38.84 -21.56 -13.07
CA ALA A 168 -39.76 -22.69 -13.23
C ALA A 168 -39.03 -23.98 -13.69
N GLN A 169 -38.04 -23.84 -14.57
CA GLN A 169 -37.21 -24.95 -15.03
C GLN A 169 -36.30 -25.48 -13.92
N ALA A 170 -35.64 -24.59 -13.18
CA ALA A 170 -34.79 -24.95 -12.04
C ALA A 170 -35.60 -25.64 -10.94
N ASP A 171 -36.77 -25.10 -10.58
CA ASP A 171 -37.67 -25.69 -9.57
C ASP A 171 -38.01 -27.15 -9.91
N THR A 172 -38.47 -27.39 -11.15
CA THR A 172 -38.81 -28.73 -11.64
C THR A 172 -37.61 -29.67 -11.58
N PHE A 173 -36.44 -29.21 -12.03
CA PHE A 173 -35.22 -30.00 -12.02
C PHE A 173 -34.78 -30.33 -10.58
N CYS A 174 -34.65 -29.32 -9.73
CA CYS A 174 -34.17 -29.46 -8.35
C CYS A 174 -35.09 -30.35 -7.52
N ALA A 175 -36.40 -30.19 -7.64
CA ALA A 175 -37.38 -31.06 -6.97
C ALA A 175 -37.25 -32.53 -7.39
N SER A 176 -36.92 -32.79 -8.66
CA SER A 176 -36.74 -34.16 -9.16
C SER A 176 -35.39 -34.79 -8.77
N ALA A 177 -34.37 -33.96 -8.50
CA ALA A 177 -33.00 -34.42 -8.28
C ALA A 177 -32.71 -34.79 -6.82
N ILE A 178 -33.42 -34.21 -5.85
CA ILE A 178 -33.10 -34.33 -4.41
C ILE A 178 -33.08 -35.79 -3.91
N SER A 179 -34.01 -36.63 -4.38
CA SER A 179 -34.11 -38.02 -3.93
C SER A 179 -32.94 -38.90 -4.35
N ALA A 180 -32.20 -38.52 -5.40
CA ALA A 180 -31.00 -39.20 -5.83
C ALA A 180 -29.74 -38.71 -5.11
N TYR A 181 -29.82 -37.57 -4.43
CA TYR A 181 -28.71 -36.98 -3.70
C TYR A 181 -28.67 -37.44 -2.24
N VAL A 182 -29.82 -37.44 -1.56
CA VAL A 182 -29.86 -37.73 -0.13
C VAL A 182 -29.62 -39.21 0.18
N THR A 183 -29.08 -39.50 1.36
CA THR A 183 -28.93 -40.87 1.86
C THR A 183 -30.27 -41.62 1.90
N ASP A 184 -30.26 -42.91 1.56
CA ASP A 184 -31.45 -43.76 1.59
C ASP A 184 -32.16 -43.71 2.96
N GLY A 185 -33.46 -43.44 2.95
CA GLY A 185 -34.28 -43.35 4.16
C GLY A 185 -34.31 -41.96 4.82
N THR A 186 -33.64 -40.96 4.25
CA THR A 186 -33.76 -39.56 4.68
C THR A 186 -35.23 -39.10 4.61
N ASP A 187 -35.72 -38.49 5.69
CA ASP A 187 -37.04 -37.85 5.69
C ASP A 187 -36.96 -36.53 4.90
N LEU A 188 -37.46 -36.54 3.67
CA LEU A 188 -37.49 -35.33 2.83
C LEU A 188 -38.36 -34.20 3.41
N GLN A 189 -39.22 -34.47 4.41
CA GLN A 189 -39.97 -33.41 5.09
C GLN A 189 -39.08 -32.57 6.03
N THR A 190 -37.92 -33.09 6.42
CA THR A 190 -36.94 -32.34 7.23
C THR A 190 -35.93 -31.56 6.38
N VAL A 191 -35.90 -31.81 5.06
CA VAL A 191 -34.99 -31.16 4.11
C VAL A 191 -35.73 -30.08 3.34
N GLY A 192 -35.36 -28.82 3.57
CA GLY A 192 -35.78 -27.69 2.75
C GLY A 192 -34.91 -27.60 1.50
N ILE A 193 -35.53 -27.53 0.33
CA ILE A 193 -34.83 -27.27 -0.93
C ILE A 193 -35.17 -25.88 -1.46
N THR A 194 -34.18 -25.24 -2.09
CA THR A 194 -34.35 -24.01 -2.84
C THR A 194 -33.39 -24.00 -4.03
N PHE A 195 -33.43 -22.96 -4.85
CA PHE A 195 -32.56 -22.83 -6.01
C PHE A 195 -32.13 -21.39 -6.24
N SER A 196 -31.00 -21.25 -6.94
CA SER A 196 -30.58 -20.01 -7.55
C SER A 196 -30.47 -20.16 -9.05
N THR A 197 -30.85 -19.12 -9.77
CA THR A 197 -30.76 -19.03 -11.23
C THR A 197 -30.01 -17.77 -11.61
N PRO A 198 -29.29 -17.75 -12.75
CA PRO A 198 -28.61 -16.55 -13.19
C PRO A 198 -29.63 -15.44 -13.48
N ASN A 199 -29.32 -14.22 -13.04
CA ASN A 199 -30.03 -13.02 -13.48
C ASN A 199 -29.53 -12.59 -14.87
N GLU A 200 -30.14 -11.55 -15.45
CA GLU A 200 -29.79 -11.05 -16.79
C GLU A 200 -28.32 -10.61 -16.90
N THR A 201 -27.80 -9.93 -15.86
CA THR A 201 -26.39 -9.50 -15.81
C THR A 201 -25.44 -10.69 -15.80
N ALA A 202 -25.69 -11.70 -14.95
CA ALA A 202 -24.91 -12.92 -14.88
C ALA A 202 -24.98 -13.70 -16.21
N TRP A 203 -26.15 -13.71 -16.87
CA TRP A 203 -26.32 -14.32 -18.17
C TRP A 203 -25.48 -13.62 -19.26
N ALA A 204 -25.44 -12.29 -19.26
CA ALA A 204 -24.61 -11.52 -20.18
C ALA A 204 -23.11 -11.78 -19.97
N LEU A 205 -22.70 -12.15 -18.76
CA LEU A 205 -21.33 -12.56 -18.41
C LEU A 205 -21.04 -14.04 -18.68
N GLY A 206 -22.01 -14.81 -19.17
CA GLY A 206 -21.84 -16.22 -19.52
C GLY A 206 -22.31 -17.22 -18.47
N SER A 207 -22.84 -16.78 -17.33
CA SER A 207 -23.41 -17.70 -16.33
C SER A 207 -24.65 -18.39 -16.88
N ARG A 208 -24.68 -19.72 -16.79
CA ARG A 208 -25.77 -20.58 -17.28
C ARG A 208 -26.22 -21.60 -16.24
N ASN A 209 -25.67 -21.56 -15.03
CA ASN A 209 -25.92 -22.61 -14.04
C ASN A 209 -27.06 -22.21 -13.11
N ALA A 210 -28.01 -23.12 -12.92
CA ALA A 210 -28.90 -23.12 -11.78
C ALA A 210 -28.32 -24.07 -10.71
N LEU A 211 -28.26 -23.58 -9.47
CA LEU A 211 -27.79 -24.34 -8.32
C LEU A 211 -29.01 -24.77 -7.51
N CYS A 212 -29.07 -26.06 -7.18
CA CYS A 212 -30.06 -26.61 -6.28
C CYS A 212 -29.45 -26.75 -4.89
N LEU A 213 -30.12 -26.20 -3.88
CA LEU A 213 -29.59 -26.01 -2.54
C LEU A 213 -30.47 -26.75 -1.52
N ALA A 214 -29.84 -27.53 -0.64
CA ALA A 214 -30.49 -28.24 0.45
C ALA A 214 -30.09 -27.62 1.79
N GLY A 215 -31.02 -27.56 2.73
CA GLY A 215 -30.82 -27.08 4.11
C GLY A 215 -31.89 -27.67 5.03
N ASN A 216 -31.80 -27.45 6.34
CA ASN A 216 -32.86 -27.93 7.24
C ASN A 216 -34.14 -27.14 7.00
N TYR A 217 -35.27 -27.83 6.89
CA TYR A 217 -36.57 -27.21 6.61
C TYR A 217 -37.00 -26.21 7.70
N ASP A 218 -36.64 -26.49 8.95
CA ASP A 218 -36.90 -25.61 10.10
C ASP A 218 -36.00 -24.36 10.11
N GLY A 219 -35.05 -24.28 9.18
CA GLY A 219 -34.11 -23.19 9.08
C GLY A 219 -33.12 -23.17 10.23
N THR A 220 -32.73 -24.31 10.80
CA THR A 220 -31.52 -24.44 11.64
C THR A 220 -30.29 -24.80 10.79
N PRO A 221 -29.04 -24.55 11.25
CA PRO A 221 -27.86 -25.04 10.55
C PRO A 221 -27.78 -26.58 10.55
N ALA A 222 -27.40 -27.17 9.42
CA ALA A 222 -27.01 -28.57 9.32
C ALA A 222 -25.60 -28.77 9.90
N THR A 223 -25.27 -30.00 10.33
CA THR A 223 -23.96 -30.36 10.92
C THR A 223 -23.35 -31.62 10.30
N GLY A 224 -23.73 -31.91 9.06
CA GLY A 224 -23.26 -33.03 8.24
C GLY A 224 -23.77 -32.87 6.80
N SER A 225 -23.22 -33.62 5.86
CA SER A 225 -23.74 -33.64 4.48
C SER A 225 -25.05 -34.41 4.41
N TYR A 226 -25.92 -34.04 3.47
CA TYR A 226 -27.12 -34.82 3.15
C TYR A 226 -26.84 -36.16 2.45
N THR A 227 -25.58 -36.44 2.10
CA THR A 227 -25.12 -37.70 1.47
C THR A 227 -24.50 -38.71 2.45
N ASP A 228 -24.31 -38.31 3.72
CA ASP A 228 -23.69 -39.13 4.77
C ASP A 228 -24.71 -39.90 5.64
#